data_AF-A0AA86JDM7-F1
#
_entry.id   AF-A0AA86JDM7-F1
#
_cell.length_a   1.000
_cell.length_b   1.000
_cell.length_c   1.000
_cell.angle_alpha   90.00
_cell.angle_beta   90.00
_cell.angle_gamma   90.00
#
_symmetry.space_group_name_H-M   'P 1'
#
loop_
_entity.id
_entity.type
_entity.pdbx_description
1 polymer ?
#
loop_
_entity_poly.entity_id
_entity_poly.type
_entity_poly.pdbx_seq_one_letter_code
_entity_poly.pdbx_strand_id
1 'polypeptide(L)'
;MESINLKHIYSNLIAGRLPVGTGSAQKVVMNQAYAILGTHRLHAYLVERAGHVYYFAVESQCLSSAPGFSLPFVDVLPDGPLHVGDAIYLLKGSDYAAALVIEGGSVRLLCNDQDVLKDYLIGLDLQIVEIEHKGGKPLTSIPQAIQGITERFSAVLMKSSIGVLLFASLVFIGAQGASAYTSNQTAKGLNARAVENDLNATLTKLSVQQPLARQISRIQKVSATVVRSGGWIEKYQMNGEESESFELILPSWVSQDYLDSLGRDVVTDLRDMEGLLTVRKQGKKEPAK
;
A
#
# COMPACT_ATOMS: atom_id res chain seq x y z
N MET A 1 40.54 -4.87 0.86
CA MET A 1 39.23 -5.51 0.59
C MET A 1 39.06 -6.56 1.65
N GLU A 2 38.20 -6.33 2.65
CA GLU A 2 37.86 -7.38 3.61
C GLU A 2 37.23 -8.55 2.83
N SER A 3 37.86 -9.71 2.91
CA SER A 3 37.29 -10.94 2.37
C SER A 3 35.94 -11.16 3.03
N ILE A 4 34.87 -11.25 2.23
CA ILE A 4 33.52 -11.53 2.73
C ILE A 4 33.60 -12.78 3.60
N ASN A 5 33.33 -12.65 4.90
CA ASN A 5 33.37 -13.78 5.83
C ASN A 5 32.09 -14.61 5.70
N LEU A 6 32.02 -15.40 4.63
CA LEU A 6 30.88 -16.26 4.33
C LEU A 6 30.69 -17.33 5.42
N LYS A 7 31.78 -17.83 6.02
CA LYS A 7 31.73 -18.76 7.15
C LYS A 7 30.93 -18.20 8.32
N HIS A 8 31.16 -16.93 8.66
CA HIS A 8 30.38 -16.25 9.71
C HIS A 8 28.89 -16.12 9.35
N ILE A 9 28.55 -15.91 8.08
CA ILE A 9 27.15 -15.84 7.65
C ILE A 9 26.48 -17.21 7.76
N TYR A 10 27.08 -18.26 7.19
CA TYR A 10 26.47 -19.59 7.18
C TYR A 10 26.41 -20.27 8.55
N SER A 11 27.36 -19.97 9.45
CA SER A 11 27.33 -20.48 10.83
C SER A 11 26.22 -19.86 11.70
N ASN A 12 25.82 -18.62 11.40
CA ASN A 12 24.73 -17.93 12.08
C ASN A 12 23.38 -18.00 11.34
N LEU A 13 23.37 -18.61 10.14
CA LEU A 13 22.17 -18.79 9.35
C LEU A 13 21.34 -19.94 9.95
N ILE A 14 20.06 -19.67 10.20
CA ILE A 14 19.11 -20.70 10.61
C ILE A 14 18.20 -21.05 9.42
N ALA A 15 17.87 -22.32 9.30
CA ALA A 15 16.93 -22.83 8.33
C ALA A 15 15.85 -23.66 9.03
N GLY A 16 14.64 -23.64 8.51
CA GLY A 16 13.58 -24.47 9.05
C GLY A 16 12.34 -24.54 8.17
N ARG A 17 11.42 -25.38 8.61
CA ARG A 17 10.10 -25.57 7.99
C ARG A 17 9.03 -25.42 9.05
N LEU A 18 7.96 -24.70 8.71
CA LEU A 18 6.78 -24.53 9.56
C LEU A 18 5.53 -24.91 8.76
N PRO A 19 4.48 -25.46 9.39
CA PRO A 19 3.19 -25.64 8.73
C PRO A 19 2.57 -24.28 8.38
N VAL A 20 1.93 -24.18 7.21
CA VAL A 20 1.16 -22.98 6.85
C VAL A 20 -0.10 -22.94 7.73
N GLY A 21 -0.25 -21.87 8.49
CA GLY A 21 -1.42 -21.61 9.32
C GLY A 21 -2.35 -20.55 8.72
N THR A 22 -3.39 -20.15 9.47
CA THR A 22 -4.33 -19.09 9.09
C THR A 22 -3.77 -17.67 9.30
N GLY A 23 -2.63 -17.54 9.96
CA GLY A 23 -1.94 -16.26 10.19
C GLY A 23 -0.91 -15.94 9.13
N SER A 24 -0.32 -14.74 9.20
CA SER A 24 0.81 -14.36 8.34
C SER A 24 2.00 -15.28 8.60
N ALA A 25 2.38 -16.09 7.60
CA ALA A 25 3.54 -16.97 7.61
C ALA A 25 4.82 -16.23 8.03
N GLN A 26 4.98 -15.01 7.49
CA GLN A 26 6.08 -14.12 7.81
C GLN A 26 6.17 -13.82 9.30
N LYS A 27 5.05 -13.52 9.96
CA LYS A 27 5.02 -13.21 11.41
C LYS A 27 5.42 -14.42 12.25
N VAL A 28 4.95 -15.61 11.89
CA VAL A 28 5.30 -16.86 12.60
C VAL A 28 6.78 -17.15 12.45
N VAL A 29 7.31 -17.09 11.22
CA VAL A 29 8.74 -17.26 10.93
C VAL A 29 9.58 -16.25 11.72
N MET A 30 9.18 -14.98 11.73
CA MET A 30 9.94 -13.95 12.45
C MET A 30 9.92 -14.17 13.96
N ASN A 31 8.80 -14.60 14.55
CA ASN A 31 8.73 -14.92 15.97
C ASN A 31 9.60 -16.13 16.33
N GLN A 32 9.59 -17.17 15.48
CA GLN A 32 10.44 -18.35 15.65
C GLN A 32 11.92 -17.98 15.53
N ALA A 33 12.28 -17.21 14.50
CA ALA A 33 13.64 -16.75 14.29
C ALA A 33 14.11 -15.83 15.44
N TYR A 34 13.23 -14.97 15.96
CA TYR A 34 13.50 -14.17 17.16
C TYR A 34 13.74 -15.04 18.39
N ALA A 35 12.96 -16.11 18.59
CA ALA A 35 13.14 -17.01 19.72
C ALA A 35 14.49 -17.75 19.70
N ILE A 36 15.05 -17.98 18.50
CA ILE A 36 16.33 -18.68 18.32
C ILE A 36 17.52 -17.70 18.34
N LEU A 37 17.42 -16.59 17.60
CA LEU A 37 18.51 -15.63 17.44
C LEU A 37 18.52 -14.54 18.52
N GLY A 38 17.42 -14.34 19.26
CA GLY A 38 17.34 -13.36 20.34
C GLY A 38 17.29 -11.90 19.90
N THR A 39 17.14 -11.61 18.59
CA THR A 39 17.13 -10.25 18.05
C THR A 39 16.01 -10.01 17.04
N HIS A 40 15.44 -8.80 17.06
CA HIS A 40 14.40 -8.37 16.10
C HIS A 40 14.98 -7.88 14.77
N ARG A 41 16.30 -7.64 14.71
CA ARG A 41 16.97 -7.14 13.49
C ARG A 41 17.36 -8.33 12.62
N LEU A 42 16.38 -8.89 11.92
CA LEU A 42 16.55 -10.10 11.12
C LEU A 42 16.44 -9.82 9.63
N HIS A 43 17.25 -10.54 8.86
CA HIS A 43 17.04 -10.73 7.43
C HIS A 43 16.56 -12.15 7.22
N ALA A 44 15.51 -12.30 6.41
CA ALA A 44 14.96 -13.61 6.14
C ALA A 44 14.48 -13.76 4.69
N TYR A 45 14.48 -15.00 4.27
CA TYR A 45 13.81 -15.47 3.07
C TYR A 45 12.75 -16.47 3.48
N LEU A 46 11.56 -16.35 2.89
CA LEU A 46 10.41 -17.20 3.15
C LEU A 46 9.77 -17.61 1.84
N VAL A 47 9.35 -18.86 1.76
CA VAL A 47 8.61 -19.38 0.61
C VAL A 47 7.61 -20.42 1.09
N GLU A 48 6.38 -20.33 0.59
CA GLU A 48 5.31 -21.26 0.91
C GLU A 48 5.22 -22.33 -0.18
N ARG A 49 5.40 -23.60 0.19
CA ARG A 49 5.40 -24.74 -0.73
C ARG A 49 4.84 -25.99 -0.06
N ALA A 50 4.03 -26.76 -0.79
CA ALA A 50 3.41 -27.99 -0.31
C ALA A 50 2.69 -27.88 1.06
N GLY A 51 2.06 -26.73 1.38
CA GLY A 51 1.40 -26.50 2.67
C GLY A 51 2.36 -26.18 3.83
N HIS A 52 3.62 -25.90 3.54
CA HIS A 52 4.64 -25.53 4.52
C HIS A 52 5.39 -24.27 4.12
N VAL A 53 5.80 -23.50 5.12
CA VAL A 53 6.67 -22.33 4.97
C VAL A 53 8.11 -22.78 5.21
N TYR A 54 8.92 -22.71 4.18
CA TYR A 54 10.36 -22.88 4.27
C TYR A 54 10.99 -21.52 4.49
N TYR A 55 11.90 -21.43 5.46
CA TYR A 55 12.53 -20.18 5.79
C TYR A 55 14.02 -20.30 6.04
N PHE A 56 14.70 -19.21 5.74
CA PHE A 56 16.06 -18.93 6.15
C PHE A 56 16.07 -17.61 6.89
N ALA A 57 16.76 -17.53 8.02
CA ALA A 57 16.89 -16.28 8.76
C ALA A 57 18.30 -16.12 9.34
N VAL A 58 18.77 -14.88 9.40
CA VAL A 58 20.06 -14.52 9.99
C VAL A 58 19.95 -13.15 10.63
N GLU A 59 20.82 -12.88 11.60
CA GLU A 59 20.96 -11.54 12.15
C GLU A 59 21.49 -10.55 11.10
N SER A 60 20.92 -9.35 11.10
CA SER A 60 21.34 -8.29 10.16
C SER A 60 22.81 -7.90 10.33
N GLN A 61 23.37 -8.06 11.54
CA GLN A 61 24.77 -7.76 11.80
C GLN A 61 25.71 -8.67 11.01
N CYS A 62 25.34 -9.94 10.80
CA CYS A 62 26.13 -10.90 10.04
C CYS A 62 26.24 -10.52 8.56
N LEU A 63 25.26 -9.79 8.02
CA LEU A 63 25.24 -9.34 6.63
C LEU A 63 25.94 -8.00 6.41
N SER A 64 26.43 -7.35 7.47
CA SER A 64 27.17 -6.09 7.36
C SER A 64 28.45 -6.24 6.49
N SER A 65 29.08 -7.41 6.53
CA SER A 65 30.24 -7.77 5.71
C SER A 65 29.90 -8.21 4.28
N ALA A 66 28.61 -8.38 3.95
CA ALA A 66 28.15 -8.88 2.66
C ALA A 66 26.81 -8.24 2.24
N PRO A 67 26.77 -6.92 1.97
CA PRO A 67 25.56 -6.26 1.49
C PRO A 67 25.14 -6.88 0.15
N GLY A 68 23.88 -7.28 0.03
CA GLY A 68 23.35 -7.95 -1.17
C GLY A 68 23.71 -9.44 -1.28
N PHE A 69 24.08 -10.09 -0.16
CA PHE A 69 24.27 -11.54 -0.12
C PHE A 69 23.05 -12.30 -0.66
N SER A 70 23.28 -13.06 -1.73
CA SER A 70 22.31 -14.00 -2.30
C SER A 70 22.54 -15.38 -1.72
N LEU A 71 21.47 -16.01 -1.23
CA LEU A 71 21.53 -17.32 -0.60
C LEU A 71 21.30 -18.42 -1.66
N PRO A 72 22.32 -19.25 -2.02
CA PRO A 72 22.17 -20.28 -3.04
C PRO A 72 21.21 -21.41 -2.65
N PHE A 73 21.09 -21.68 -1.34
CA PHE A 73 20.22 -22.72 -0.79
C PHE A 73 18.72 -22.50 -1.05
N VAL A 74 18.33 -21.32 -1.56
CA VAL A 74 16.94 -21.06 -1.95
C VAL A 74 16.52 -21.90 -3.16
N ASP A 75 17.45 -22.19 -4.07
CA ASP A 75 17.16 -22.87 -5.33
C ASP A 75 16.98 -24.39 -5.17
N VAL A 76 17.36 -24.94 -4.01
CA VAL A 76 17.26 -26.37 -3.67
C VAL A 76 16.06 -26.70 -2.78
N LEU A 77 15.29 -25.69 -2.35
CA LEU A 77 14.03 -25.92 -1.64
C LEU A 77 13.03 -26.67 -2.53
N PRO A 78 12.07 -27.42 -1.97
CA PRO A 78 11.06 -28.17 -2.74
C PRO A 78 10.44 -27.31 -3.84
N ASP A 79 10.18 -27.79 -5.05
CA ASP A 79 9.78 -27.01 -6.24
C ASP A 79 10.81 -25.97 -6.76
N GLY A 80 12.07 -26.07 -6.32
CA GLY A 80 13.19 -25.26 -6.78
C GLY A 80 13.85 -25.86 -8.03
N PRO A 81 14.57 -25.06 -8.83
CA PRO A 81 15.21 -25.55 -10.05
C PRO A 81 16.30 -26.60 -9.81
N LEU A 82 16.90 -26.61 -8.62
CA LEU A 82 17.96 -27.54 -8.23
C LEU A 82 17.49 -28.59 -7.21
N HIS A 83 16.18 -28.68 -6.97
CA HIS A 83 15.62 -29.61 -6.01
C HIS A 83 15.53 -31.02 -6.60
N VAL A 84 16.20 -31.99 -5.96
CA VAL A 84 16.26 -33.39 -6.38
C VAL A 84 15.49 -34.33 -5.43
N GLY A 85 14.78 -33.77 -4.44
CA GLY A 85 14.11 -34.51 -3.38
C GLY A 85 14.89 -34.49 -2.07
N ASP A 86 14.79 -35.57 -1.30
CA ASP A 86 15.48 -35.78 -0.04
C ASP A 86 16.98 -36.01 -0.30
N ALA A 87 17.78 -35.03 0.07
CA ALA A 87 19.19 -34.96 -0.26
C ALA A 87 19.93 -33.99 0.68
N ILE A 88 21.26 -34.10 0.66
CA ILE A 88 22.19 -33.17 1.29
C ILE A 88 22.71 -32.25 0.20
N TYR A 89 22.34 -30.97 0.25
CA TYR A 89 22.87 -29.96 -0.66
C TYR A 89 24.11 -29.34 -0.03
N LEU A 90 25.28 -29.53 -0.66
CA LEU A 90 26.57 -29.16 -0.11
C LEU A 90 27.17 -27.98 -0.87
N LEU A 91 27.54 -26.95 -0.13
CA LEU A 91 28.24 -25.75 -0.60
C LEU A 91 29.65 -25.74 -0.01
N LYS A 92 30.67 -25.77 -0.88
CA LYS A 92 32.08 -25.77 -0.46
C LYS A 92 32.67 -24.37 -0.62
N GLY A 93 33.17 -23.80 0.48
CA GLY A 93 34.01 -22.60 0.50
C GLY A 93 35.49 -22.95 0.63
N SER A 94 36.37 -21.94 0.68
CA SER A 94 37.82 -22.15 0.86
C SER A 94 38.17 -22.75 2.24
N ASP A 95 37.46 -22.34 3.27
CA ASP A 95 37.75 -22.59 4.70
C ASP A 95 36.51 -23.01 5.50
N TYR A 96 35.43 -23.36 4.79
CA TYR A 96 34.18 -23.84 5.36
C TYR A 96 33.44 -24.74 4.36
N ALA A 97 32.52 -25.55 4.89
CA ALA A 97 31.45 -26.17 4.15
C ALA A 97 30.11 -25.82 4.81
N ALA A 98 29.08 -25.61 4.00
CA ALA A 98 27.71 -25.48 4.46
C ALA A 98 26.86 -26.55 3.79
N ALA A 99 26.05 -27.27 4.55
CA ALA A 99 25.18 -28.33 4.06
C ALA A 99 23.75 -28.08 4.50
N LEU A 100 22.83 -28.11 3.53
CA LEU A 100 21.40 -28.12 3.78
C LEU A 100 20.89 -29.55 3.65
N VAL A 101 20.43 -30.12 4.74
CA VAL A 101 19.85 -31.46 4.79
C VAL A 101 18.33 -31.34 4.69
N ILE A 102 17.77 -31.95 3.64
CA ILE A 102 16.32 -32.08 3.46
C ILE A 102 15.98 -33.57 3.52
N GLU A 103 15.20 -33.98 4.52
CA GLU A 103 14.87 -35.40 4.77
C GLU A 103 13.49 -35.52 5.41
N GLY A 104 12.55 -36.23 4.77
CA GLY A 104 11.18 -36.39 5.29
C GLY A 104 10.48 -35.03 5.48
N GLY A 105 10.94 -34.03 4.75
CA GLY A 105 10.60 -32.62 4.89
C GLY A 105 11.08 -31.94 6.19
N SER A 106 11.94 -32.55 7.00
CA SER A 106 12.78 -31.77 7.92
C SER A 106 13.80 -30.97 7.10
N VAL A 107 14.11 -29.75 7.56
CA VAL A 107 15.14 -28.90 6.93
C VAL A 107 16.11 -28.46 8.00
N ARG A 108 17.39 -28.79 7.81
CA ARG A 108 18.48 -28.47 8.74
C ARG A 108 19.63 -27.87 7.96
N LEU A 109 20.17 -26.76 8.44
CA LEU A 109 21.40 -26.18 7.92
C LEU A 109 22.54 -26.47 8.89
N LEU A 110 23.66 -26.95 8.35
CA LEU A 110 24.88 -27.21 9.08
C LEU A 110 26.01 -26.44 8.42
N CYS A 111 26.87 -25.81 9.22
CA CYS A 111 28.06 -25.15 8.71
C CYS A 111 29.23 -25.44 9.64
N ASN A 112 30.34 -25.93 9.07
CA ASN A 112 31.57 -26.20 9.80
C ASN A 112 32.77 -26.26 8.84
N ASP A 113 33.93 -26.64 9.34
CA ASP A 113 35.09 -27.01 8.51
C ASP A 113 34.76 -28.20 7.61
N GLN A 114 35.38 -28.24 6.42
CA GLN A 114 35.05 -29.23 5.40
C GLN A 114 35.22 -30.68 5.89
N ASP A 115 36.32 -30.95 6.60
CA ASP A 115 36.65 -32.29 7.08
C ASP A 115 35.64 -32.79 8.12
N VAL A 116 35.29 -31.94 9.08
CA VAL A 116 34.33 -32.27 10.15
C VAL A 116 32.93 -32.51 9.57
N LEU A 117 32.51 -31.68 8.62
CA LEU A 117 31.20 -31.82 8.02
C LEU A 117 31.11 -33.07 7.16
N LYS A 118 32.17 -33.40 6.41
CA LYS A 118 32.20 -34.58 5.53
C LYS A 118 31.94 -35.88 6.30
N ASP A 119 32.59 -36.08 7.43
CA ASP A 119 32.43 -37.29 8.25
C ASP A 119 31.00 -37.44 8.77
N TYR A 120 30.39 -36.32 9.19
CA TYR A 120 29.00 -36.31 9.64
C TYR A 120 28.01 -36.62 8.50
N LEU A 121 28.21 -36.02 7.32
CA LEU A 121 27.30 -36.18 6.18
C LEU A 121 27.32 -37.60 5.61
N ILE A 122 28.46 -38.29 5.63
CA ILE A 122 28.56 -39.70 5.21
C ILE A 122 27.66 -40.60 6.07
N GLY A 123 27.49 -40.27 7.36
CA GLY A 123 26.65 -41.03 8.28
C GLY A 123 25.14 -40.91 8.05
N LEU A 124 24.67 -39.96 7.22
CA LEU A 124 23.25 -39.71 6.99
C LEU A 124 22.62 -40.57 5.89
N ASP A 125 23.42 -41.30 5.10
CA ASP A 125 22.97 -42.17 3.99
C ASP A 125 22.02 -41.48 2.99
N LEU A 126 22.25 -40.18 2.74
CA LEU A 126 21.50 -39.38 1.78
C LEU A 126 22.37 -38.99 0.59
N GLN A 127 21.76 -38.79 -0.58
CA GLN A 127 22.46 -38.32 -1.76
C GLN A 127 23.06 -36.92 -1.52
N ILE A 128 24.35 -36.74 -1.81
CA ILE A 128 25.03 -35.45 -1.71
C ILE A 128 24.98 -34.77 -3.09
N VAL A 129 24.43 -33.56 -3.13
CA VAL A 129 24.32 -32.71 -4.32
C VAL A 129 25.16 -31.45 -4.10
N GLU A 130 26.21 -31.27 -4.89
CA GLU A 130 27.06 -30.09 -4.78
C GLU A 130 26.43 -28.89 -5.48
N ILE A 131 26.42 -27.73 -4.81
CA ILE A 131 25.87 -26.47 -5.33
C ILE A 131 26.94 -25.39 -5.43
N GLU A 132 26.78 -24.46 -6.38
CA GLU A 132 27.69 -23.32 -6.59
C GLU A 132 27.18 -22.03 -5.92
N HIS A 133 28.09 -21.12 -5.56
CA HIS A 133 27.78 -19.78 -5.05
C HIS A 133 27.17 -18.80 -6.06
N LYS A 134 26.97 -19.20 -7.32
CA LYS A 134 26.54 -18.29 -8.40
C LYS A 134 25.02 -18.09 -8.49
N GLY A 135 24.23 -18.86 -7.74
CA GLY A 135 22.77 -18.80 -7.72
C GLY A 135 22.19 -18.24 -6.42
N GLY A 136 20.87 -18.12 -6.34
CA GLY A 136 20.16 -17.76 -5.12
C GLY A 136 19.38 -16.45 -5.14
N LYS A 137 18.66 -16.23 -4.04
CA LYS A 137 17.84 -15.01 -3.83
C LYS A 137 18.35 -14.24 -2.61
N PRO A 138 18.23 -12.89 -2.62
CA PRO A 138 18.66 -12.08 -1.50
C PRO A 138 17.77 -12.32 -0.28
N LEU A 139 18.38 -12.22 0.90
CA LEU A 139 17.63 -12.18 2.16
C LEU A 139 17.02 -10.78 2.32
N THR A 140 15.73 -10.72 2.62
CA THR A 140 15.03 -9.44 2.77
C THR A 140 15.03 -9.01 4.23
N SER A 141 15.38 -7.75 4.50
CA SER A 141 15.08 -7.14 5.79
C SER A 141 13.57 -7.02 5.91
N ILE A 142 12.99 -7.57 6.96
CA ILE A 142 11.56 -7.41 7.25
C ILE A 142 11.45 -6.52 8.48
N PRO A 143 11.19 -5.21 8.32
CA PRO A 143 10.99 -4.35 9.47
C PRO A 143 9.64 -4.72 10.12
N GLN A 144 9.69 -5.49 11.22
CA GLN A 144 8.50 -5.77 12.04
C GLN A 144 7.79 -4.49 12.49
N ALA A 145 8.53 -3.38 12.63
CA ALA A 145 7.98 -2.07 12.97
C ALA A 145 6.93 -1.59 11.96
N ILE A 146 7.12 -1.82 10.66
CA ILE A 146 6.20 -1.35 9.61
C ILE A 146 4.91 -2.19 9.63
N GLN A 147 5.02 -3.50 9.82
CA GLN A 147 3.84 -4.38 9.88
C GLN A 147 3.05 -4.21 11.18
N GLY A 148 3.71 -4.07 12.34
CA GLY A 148 3.02 -3.82 13.61
C GLY A 148 2.28 -2.49 13.66
N ILE A 149 2.83 -1.45 13.02
CA ILE A 149 2.14 -0.16 12.86
C ILE A 149 0.95 -0.33 11.92
N THR A 150 1.12 -1.01 10.78
CA THR A 150 0.04 -1.20 9.79
C THR A 150 -1.13 -2.04 10.33
N GLU A 151 -0.85 -3.09 11.12
CA GLU A 151 -1.88 -3.90 11.79
C GLU A 151 -2.65 -3.08 12.84
N ARG A 152 -1.96 -2.24 13.62
CA ARG A 152 -2.60 -1.36 14.61
C ARG A 152 -3.44 -0.26 13.94
N PHE A 153 -2.92 0.35 12.88
CA PHE A 153 -3.67 1.33 12.08
C PHE A 153 -4.90 0.70 11.42
N SER A 154 -4.75 -0.51 10.86
CA SER A 154 -5.87 -1.25 10.28
C SER A 154 -6.94 -1.59 11.32
N ALA A 155 -6.54 -2.04 12.52
CA ALA A 155 -7.47 -2.35 13.60
C ALA A 155 -8.20 -1.11 14.14
N VAL A 156 -7.50 0.03 14.26
CA VAL A 156 -8.09 1.32 14.66
C VAL A 156 -9.04 1.84 13.57
N LEU A 157 -8.64 1.77 12.31
CA LEU A 157 -9.48 2.15 11.17
C LEU A 157 -10.75 1.29 11.11
N MET A 158 -10.63 -0.02 11.28
CA MET A 158 -11.77 -0.94 11.27
C MET A 158 -12.73 -0.70 12.45
N LYS A 159 -12.21 -0.39 13.65
CA LYS A 159 -13.04 0.00 14.79
C LYS A 159 -13.72 1.35 14.57
N SER A 160 -13.02 2.31 13.97
CA SER A 160 -13.56 3.63 13.67
C SER A 160 -14.65 3.57 12.58
N SER A 161 -14.48 2.71 11.57
CA SER A 161 -15.45 2.57 10.48
C SER A 161 -16.76 1.93 10.96
N ILE A 162 -16.69 0.95 11.87
CA ILE A 162 -17.88 0.39 12.53
C ILE A 162 -18.62 1.47 13.34
N GLY A 163 -17.88 2.32 14.05
CA GLY A 163 -18.47 3.44 14.80
C GLY A 163 -19.19 4.44 13.89
N VAL A 164 -18.58 4.81 12.77
CA VAL A 164 -19.18 5.70 11.77
C VAL A 164 -20.42 5.06 11.13
N LEU A 165 -20.38 3.76 10.81
CA LEU A 165 -21.53 3.03 10.25
C LEU A 165 -22.71 2.97 11.23
N LEU A 166 -22.46 2.69 12.50
CA LEU A 166 -23.48 2.69 13.54
C LEU A 166 -24.09 4.08 13.74
N PHE A 167 -23.24 5.12 13.76
CA PHE A 167 -23.71 6.49 13.88
C PHE A 167 -24.54 6.92 12.66
N ALA A 168 -24.08 6.62 11.44
CA ALA A 168 -24.83 6.90 10.22
C ALA A 168 -26.18 6.17 10.19
N SER A 169 -26.21 4.92 10.67
CA SER A 169 -27.43 4.11 10.78
C SER A 169 -28.41 4.71 11.79
N LEU A 170 -27.93 5.19 12.95
CA LEU A 170 -28.74 5.89 13.93
C LEU A 170 -29.31 7.20 13.38
N VAL A 171 -28.50 7.99 12.67
CA VAL A 171 -28.95 9.22 12.01
C VAL A 171 -30.02 8.91 10.95
N PHE A 172 -29.83 7.85 10.16
CA PHE A 172 -30.81 7.45 9.15
C PHE A 172 -32.15 7.01 9.76
N ILE A 173 -32.10 6.18 10.80
CA ILE A 173 -33.30 5.75 11.54
C ILE A 173 -33.97 6.96 12.20
N GLY A 174 -33.19 7.87 12.79
CA GLY A 174 -33.70 9.10 13.40
C GLY A 174 -34.37 10.02 12.39
N ALA A 175 -33.78 10.18 11.20
CA ALA A 175 -34.36 10.97 10.11
C ALA A 175 -35.69 10.37 9.62
N GLN A 176 -35.76 9.05 9.47
CA GLN A 176 -37.00 8.35 9.08
C GLN A 176 -38.06 8.37 10.19
N GLY A 177 -37.65 8.30 11.45
CA GLY A 177 -38.57 8.47 12.59
C GLY A 177 -39.11 9.88 12.69
N ALA A 178 -38.27 10.90 12.51
CA ALA A 178 -38.66 12.30 12.51
C ALA A 178 -39.58 12.65 11.32
N SER A 179 -39.30 12.13 10.12
CA SER A 179 -40.16 12.32 8.95
C SER A 179 -41.52 11.63 9.11
N ALA A 180 -41.57 10.44 9.73
CA ALA A 180 -42.82 9.77 10.06
C ALA A 180 -43.63 10.52 11.15
N TYR A 181 -42.96 11.11 12.14
CA TYR A 181 -43.62 11.88 13.19
C TYR A 181 -44.16 13.22 12.67
N THR A 182 -43.35 13.95 11.89
CA THR A 182 -43.74 15.24 11.31
C THR A 182 -44.82 15.09 10.24
N SER A 183 -44.79 14.04 9.40
CA SER A 183 -45.87 13.73 8.45
C SER A 183 -47.19 13.39 9.17
N ASN A 184 -47.13 12.66 10.28
CA ASN A 184 -48.32 12.38 11.12
C ASN A 184 -48.88 13.63 11.82
N GLN A 185 -48.05 14.64 12.13
CA GLN A 185 -48.51 15.91 12.69
C GLN A 185 -49.03 16.88 11.62
N THR A 186 -48.35 16.97 10.47
CA THR A 186 -48.79 17.84 9.35
C THR A 186 -50.08 17.34 8.70
N ALA A 187 -50.34 16.03 8.71
CA ALA A 187 -51.64 15.48 8.29
C ALA A 187 -52.81 15.91 9.19
N LYS A 188 -52.56 16.36 10.43
CA LYS A 188 -53.60 16.78 11.39
C LYS A 188 -53.88 18.28 11.41
N GLY A 189 -53.17 19.10 10.63
CA GLY A 189 -53.47 20.52 10.57
C GLY A 189 -52.59 21.29 9.62
N LEU A 190 -53.03 21.48 8.39
CA LEU A 190 -52.43 22.45 7.49
C LEU A 190 -53.51 23.24 6.73
N ASN A 191 -53.80 24.42 7.27
CA ASN A 191 -54.23 25.58 6.48
C ASN A 191 -53.02 26.03 5.64
N ALA A 192 -53.22 26.10 4.32
CA ALA A 192 -52.20 26.33 3.29
C ALA A 192 -51.30 27.59 3.48
N ARG A 193 -51.63 28.52 4.39
CA ARG A 193 -50.87 29.75 4.64
C ARG A 193 -49.65 29.58 5.55
N ALA A 194 -49.59 28.53 6.37
CA ALA A 194 -48.41 28.27 7.22
C ALA A 194 -47.23 27.70 6.41
N VAL A 195 -47.53 26.97 5.33
CA VAL A 195 -46.54 26.33 4.46
C VAL A 195 -45.76 27.37 3.64
N GLU A 196 -46.39 28.45 3.17
CA GLU A 196 -45.71 29.52 2.43
C GLU A 196 -44.73 30.33 3.31
N ASN A 197 -45.09 30.57 4.58
CA ASN A 197 -44.22 31.31 5.49
C ASN A 197 -43.01 30.49 5.95
N ASP A 198 -43.16 29.17 6.10
CA ASP A 198 -42.06 28.29 6.53
C ASP A 198 -41.07 28.00 5.39
N LEU A 199 -41.55 27.94 4.14
CA LEU A 199 -40.67 27.88 2.96
C LEU A 199 -39.82 29.15 2.79
N ASN A 200 -40.41 30.34 3.01
CA ASN A 200 -39.66 31.60 2.93
C ASN A 200 -38.62 31.76 4.07
N ALA A 201 -38.93 31.27 5.27
CA ALA A 201 -38.00 31.27 6.41
C ALA A 201 -36.87 30.23 6.25
N THR A 202 -37.14 29.11 5.59
CA THR A 202 -36.14 28.05 5.34
C THR A 202 -35.21 28.40 4.18
N LEU A 203 -35.71 29.08 3.14
CA LEU A 203 -34.90 29.63 2.05
C LEU A 203 -33.92 30.73 2.52
N THR A 204 -34.31 31.54 3.50
CA THR A 204 -33.43 32.56 4.09
C THR A 204 -32.38 31.96 5.03
N LYS A 205 -32.66 30.85 5.73
CA LYS A 205 -31.67 30.18 6.60
C LYS A 205 -30.62 29.34 5.84
N LEU A 206 -30.94 28.81 4.65
CA LEU A 206 -29.98 28.09 3.79
C LEU A 206 -29.03 29.00 2.99
N SER A 207 -29.31 30.31 2.94
CA SER A 207 -28.49 31.31 2.26
C SER A 207 -27.24 31.75 3.07
N VAL A 208 -27.27 31.60 4.40
CA VAL A 208 -26.37 32.35 5.31
C VAL A 208 -25.19 31.53 5.87
N GLN A 209 -25.14 30.19 5.70
CA GLN A 209 -24.02 29.39 6.21
C GLN A 209 -22.99 29.01 5.12
N GLN A 210 -21.93 29.80 5.09
CA GLN A 210 -20.59 29.54 4.52
C GLN A 210 -20.38 29.87 3.03
N PRO A 211 -20.13 31.15 2.71
CA PRO A 211 -19.59 31.56 1.40
C PRO A 211 -18.31 30.79 1.02
N LEU A 212 -17.46 30.44 2.00
CA LEU A 212 -16.21 29.71 1.76
C LEU A 212 -16.43 28.27 1.22
N ALA A 213 -17.49 27.59 1.64
CA ALA A 213 -17.80 26.24 1.16
C ALA A 213 -18.27 26.24 -0.30
N ARG A 214 -19.05 27.27 -0.68
CA ARG A 214 -19.45 27.49 -2.09
C ARG A 214 -18.25 27.80 -2.97
N GLN A 215 -17.30 28.58 -2.46
CA GLN A 215 -16.07 28.92 -3.16
C GLN A 215 -15.19 27.68 -3.42
N ILE A 216 -15.00 26.82 -2.40
CA ILE A 216 -14.24 25.58 -2.54
C ILE A 216 -14.91 24.61 -3.53
N SER A 217 -16.23 24.48 -3.47
CA SER A 217 -16.98 23.61 -4.40
C SER A 217 -16.82 24.05 -5.86
N ARG A 218 -16.77 25.36 -6.14
CA ARG A 218 -16.56 25.88 -7.49
C ARG A 218 -15.15 25.59 -8.01
N ILE A 219 -14.12 25.82 -7.19
CA ILE A 219 -12.73 25.45 -7.51
C ILE A 219 -12.64 23.95 -7.81
N GLN A 220 -13.22 23.11 -6.95
CA GLN A 220 -13.21 21.66 -7.15
C GLN A 220 -13.88 21.24 -8.44
N LYS A 221 -15.00 21.88 -8.81
CA LYS A 221 -15.69 21.61 -10.07
C LYS A 221 -14.83 21.97 -11.28
N VAL A 222 -14.22 23.15 -11.30
CA VAL A 222 -13.34 23.59 -12.40
C VAL A 222 -12.11 22.67 -12.51
N SER A 223 -11.45 22.37 -11.38
CA SER A 223 -10.31 21.45 -11.34
C SER A 223 -10.64 20.05 -11.82
N ALA A 224 -11.78 19.50 -11.41
CA ALA A 224 -12.21 18.16 -11.84
C ALA A 224 -12.47 18.11 -13.34
N THR A 225 -13.06 19.15 -13.92
CA THR A 225 -13.27 19.26 -15.37
C THR A 225 -11.94 19.34 -16.12
N VAL A 226 -11.03 20.20 -15.67
CA VAL A 226 -9.73 20.45 -16.32
C VAL A 226 -8.84 19.21 -16.33
N VAL A 227 -8.74 18.52 -15.18
CA VAL A 227 -7.96 17.28 -15.05
C VAL A 227 -8.55 16.17 -15.91
N ARG A 228 -9.89 16.06 -15.99
CA ARG A 228 -10.57 15.05 -16.81
C ARG A 228 -10.32 15.25 -18.30
N SER A 229 -10.18 16.51 -18.73
CA SER A 229 -9.81 16.86 -20.11
C SER A 229 -8.31 16.77 -20.41
N GLY A 230 -7.48 16.34 -19.45
CA GLY A 230 -6.03 16.24 -19.63
C GLY A 230 -5.30 17.58 -19.65
N GLY A 231 -5.93 18.64 -19.14
CA GLY A 231 -5.36 19.97 -19.04
C GLY A 231 -4.92 20.33 -17.62
N TRP A 232 -4.43 21.56 -17.44
CA TRP A 232 -4.04 22.10 -16.14
C TRP A 232 -4.45 23.57 -15.97
N ILE A 233 -4.46 24.03 -14.72
CA ILE A 233 -4.82 25.40 -14.34
C ILE A 233 -3.52 26.21 -14.22
N GLU A 234 -3.38 27.29 -14.98
CA GLU A 234 -2.24 28.22 -14.81
C GLU A 234 -2.53 29.31 -13.79
N LYS A 235 -3.72 29.91 -13.84
CA LYS A 235 -4.15 30.93 -12.89
C LYS A 235 -5.60 30.75 -12.51
N TYR A 236 -5.89 30.88 -11.23
CA TYR A 236 -7.25 30.90 -10.71
C TYR A 236 -7.38 32.00 -9.66
N GLN A 237 -8.26 32.96 -9.91
CA GLN A 237 -8.56 34.07 -9.01
C GLN A 237 -10.06 34.19 -8.86
N MET A 238 -10.51 34.38 -7.63
CA MET A 238 -11.92 34.51 -7.32
C MET A 238 -12.09 35.60 -6.27
N ASN A 239 -12.76 36.68 -6.67
CA ASN A 239 -13.02 37.85 -5.84
C ASN A 239 -14.52 37.85 -5.46
N GLY A 240 -14.83 37.41 -4.24
CA GLY A 240 -16.21 37.30 -3.74
C GLY A 240 -17.00 36.13 -4.34
N GLU A 241 -18.34 36.16 -4.22
CA GLU A 241 -19.21 35.09 -4.74
C GLU A 241 -19.51 35.21 -6.25
N GLU A 242 -19.28 36.37 -6.86
CA GLU A 242 -19.77 36.66 -8.22
C GLU A 242 -18.69 36.85 -9.28
N SER A 243 -17.43 37.15 -8.90
CA SER A 243 -16.37 37.37 -9.88
C SER A 243 -15.29 36.28 -9.80
N GLU A 244 -15.27 35.44 -10.84
CA GLU A 244 -14.34 34.33 -11.02
C GLU A 244 -13.57 34.56 -12.32
N SER A 245 -12.24 34.49 -12.24
CA SER A 245 -11.34 34.59 -13.38
C SER A 245 -10.32 33.45 -13.36
N PHE A 246 -10.14 32.77 -14.48
CA PHE A 246 -9.19 31.69 -14.59
C PHE A 246 -8.54 31.62 -15.97
N GLU A 247 -7.34 31.05 -15.99
CA GLU A 247 -6.55 30.74 -17.18
C GLU A 247 -6.18 29.25 -17.10
N LEU A 248 -6.64 28.50 -18.09
CA LEU A 248 -6.50 27.05 -18.19
C LEU A 248 -5.78 26.71 -19.48
N ILE A 249 -4.98 25.65 -19.46
CA ILE A 249 -4.40 25.06 -20.66
C ILE A 249 -5.03 23.68 -20.85
N LEU A 250 -5.68 23.50 -22.00
CA LEU A 250 -6.35 22.26 -22.38
C LEU A 250 -5.75 21.72 -23.68
N PRO A 251 -5.80 20.41 -23.94
CA PRO A 251 -5.44 19.86 -25.25
C PRO A 251 -6.40 20.31 -26.37
N SER A 252 -5.90 20.41 -27.60
CA SER A 252 -6.67 20.88 -28.77
C SER A 252 -7.81 19.95 -29.21
N TRP A 253 -7.77 18.69 -28.77
CA TRP A 253 -8.80 17.69 -29.06
C TRP A 253 -10.00 17.74 -28.10
N VAL A 254 -10.00 18.65 -27.12
CA VAL A 254 -11.09 18.78 -26.15
C VAL A 254 -12.37 19.27 -26.84
N SER A 255 -13.49 18.56 -26.63
CA SER A 255 -14.76 18.86 -27.28
C SER A 255 -15.41 20.14 -26.74
N GLN A 256 -16.26 20.76 -27.56
CA GLN A 256 -16.94 22.00 -27.25
C GLN A 256 -17.85 21.89 -26.01
N ASP A 257 -18.42 20.71 -25.75
CA ASP A 257 -19.22 20.44 -24.55
C ASP A 257 -18.43 20.65 -23.24
N TYR A 258 -17.12 20.36 -23.24
CA TYR A 258 -16.27 20.62 -22.09
C TYR A 258 -16.02 22.10 -21.88
N LEU A 259 -15.86 22.86 -22.96
CA LEU A 259 -15.71 24.32 -22.90
C LEU A 259 -16.99 24.98 -22.39
N ASP A 260 -18.15 24.52 -22.84
CA ASP A 260 -19.45 25.03 -22.40
C ASP A 260 -19.71 24.74 -20.91
N SER A 261 -19.16 23.62 -20.39
CA SER A 261 -19.25 23.26 -18.98
C SER A 261 -18.47 24.19 -18.03
N LEU A 262 -17.47 24.92 -18.56
CA LEU A 262 -16.66 25.90 -17.82
C LEU A 262 -17.36 27.27 -17.70
N GLY A 263 -18.45 27.47 -18.44
CA GLY A 263 -19.33 28.64 -18.37
C GLY A 263 -19.41 29.43 -19.67
N ARG A 264 -20.45 30.27 -19.80
CA ARG A 264 -20.77 30.99 -21.05
C ARG A 264 -19.82 32.15 -21.39
N ASP A 265 -18.98 32.59 -20.45
CA ASP A 265 -18.09 33.76 -20.59
C ASP A 265 -16.62 33.35 -20.81
N VAL A 266 -16.40 32.14 -21.34
CA VAL A 266 -15.08 31.55 -21.55
C VAL A 266 -14.62 31.84 -22.97
N VAL A 267 -13.46 32.49 -23.10
CA VAL A 267 -12.81 32.80 -24.39
C VAL A 267 -11.66 31.82 -24.61
N THR A 268 -11.64 31.18 -25.77
CA THR A 268 -10.54 30.31 -26.19
C THR A 268 -9.57 31.09 -27.08
N ASP A 269 -8.28 31.01 -26.77
CA ASP A 269 -7.19 31.58 -27.55
C ASP A 269 -6.32 30.41 -28.03
N LEU A 270 -6.33 30.17 -29.35
CA LEU A 270 -5.43 29.23 -30.03
C LEU A 270 -4.09 29.95 -30.22
N ARG A 271 -3.22 29.90 -29.21
CA ARG A 271 -1.84 30.36 -29.38
C ARG A 271 -1.00 29.21 -29.92
N ASP A 272 -0.02 29.54 -30.77
CA ASP A 272 0.95 28.68 -31.48
C ASP A 272 1.82 27.78 -30.55
N MET A 273 1.19 26.96 -29.72
CA MET A 273 1.85 25.84 -29.04
C MET A 273 1.16 24.56 -29.50
N GLU A 274 1.95 23.71 -30.15
CA GLU A 274 1.53 22.45 -30.79
C GLU A 274 0.48 21.69 -29.96
N GLY A 275 -0.78 21.78 -30.41
CA GLY A 275 -1.87 20.98 -29.86
C GLY A 275 -2.45 21.43 -28.51
N LEU A 276 -2.23 22.68 -28.08
CA LEU A 276 -2.78 23.23 -26.82
C LEU A 276 -3.71 24.44 -27.05
N LEU A 277 -4.78 24.51 -26.26
CA LEU A 277 -5.77 25.56 -26.21
C LEU A 277 -5.64 26.31 -24.88
N THR A 278 -5.48 27.64 -24.94
CA THR A 278 -5.56 28.47 -23.73
C THR A 278 -7.01 28.93 -23.56
N VAL A 279 -7.58 28.65 -22.40
CA VAL A 279 -8.99 28.92 -22.09
C VAL A 279 -9.04 29.93 -20.96
N ARG A 280 -9.59 31.12 -21.22
CA ARG A 280 -9.62 32.23 -20.25
C ARG A 280 -11.04 32.66 -19.95
N LYS A 281 -11.34 32.85 -18.67
CA LYS A 281 -12.54 33.52 -18.19
C LYS A 281 -12.14 34.81 -17.51
N GLN A 282 -12.60 35.94 -18.03
CA GLN A 282 -12.41 37.23 -17.38
C GLN A 282 -13.58 37.49 -16.43
N GLY A 283 -13.29 37.88 -15.18
CA GLY A 283 -14.33 38.28 -14.24
C GLY A 283 -15.08 39.50 -14.78
N LYS A 284 -16.39 39.60 -14.51
CA LYS A 284 -17.20 40.77 -14.87
C LYS A 284 -16.53 42.04 -14.32
N LYS A 285 -16.10 42.94 -15.21
CA LYS A 285 -15.76 44.32 -14.82
C LYS A 285 -17.05 44.98 -14.35
N GLU A 286 -17.04 45.56 -13.16
CA GLU A 286 -18.07 46.52 -12.77
C GLU A 286 -18.16 47.63 -13.85
N PRO A 287 -19.36 48.04 -14.27
CA PRO A 287 -19.49 49.19 -15.15
C PRO A 287 -18.97 50.42 -14.40
N ALA A 288 -17.98 51.10 -14.98
CA ALA A 288 -17.49 52.38 -14.47
C ALA A 288 -18.67 53.35 -14.33
N LYS A 289 -18.86 53.88 -13.13
CA LYS A 289 -19.68 55.07 -12.88
C LYS A 289 -18.96 56.32 -13.40
#